data_AF-A0A2X2VB09-F1
#
_entry.id   AF-A0A2X2VB09-F1
#
_cell.length_a   1.000
_cell.length_b   1.000
_cell.length_c   1.000
_cell.angle_alpha   90.00
_cell.angle_beta   90.00
_cell.angle_gamma   90.00
#
_symmetry.space_group_name_H-M   'P 1'
#
loop_
_entity.id
_entity.type
_entity.pdbx_description
1 polymer ?
#
loop_
_entity_poly.entity_id
_entity_poly.type
_entity_poly.pdbx_seq_one_letter_code
_entity_poly.pdbx_strand_id
1 'polypeptide(L)'
;MLNNRFGLPNVFSSEEKTVGGTSLLLGFIGISEGAIPFILKNPRLIPVFMVGAMSGALIAIALGVKQSLPLPAIWGWPLATNVTGYLISVFAGSLVCALGVLFASPKIAK
;
A
#
# COMPACT_ATOMS: atom_id res chain seq x y z
N MET A 1 -5.98 -12.66 9.01
CA MET A 1 -6.66 -13.95 8.79
C MET A 1 -5.96 -14.85 7.74
N LEU A 2 -4.64 -14.72 7.51
CA LEU A 2 -3.91 -15.48 6.47
C LEU A 2 -2.55 -16.03 6.96
N ASN A 3 -2.47 -16.56 8.18
CA ASN A 3 -1.22 -17.13 8.71
C ASN A 3 -0.91 -18.49 8.06
N ASN A 4 0.32 -18.68 7.59
CA ASN A 4 0.95 -19.96 7.20
C ASN A 4 0.32 -20.81 6.08
N ARG A 5 -0.78 -20.41 5.42
CA ARG A 5 -1.33 -21.17 4.27
C ARG A 5 -0.57 -20.94 2.95
N PHE A 6 0.24 -19.89 2.86
CA PHE A 6 1.03 -19.54 1.67
C PHE A 6 2.53 -19.33 1.94
N GLY A 7 3.06 -19.82 3.09
CA GLY A 7 4.47 -19.63 3.44
C GLY A 7 4.89 -18.20 3.83
N LEU A 8 3.93 -17.30 4.01
CA LEU A 8 4.20 -15.90 4.40
C LEU A 8 4.62 -15.78 5.87
N PRO A 9 5.67 -15.00 6.20
CA PRO A 9 6.16 -14.86 7.55
C PRO A 9 5.13 -14.16 8.45
N ASN A 10 4.97 -14.65 9.69
CA ASN A 10 4.14 -13.98 10.69
C ASN A 10 4.89 -12.76 11.24
N VAL A 11 4.63 -11.60 10.64
CA VAL A 11 5.30 -10.34 10.98
C VAL A 11 4.38 -9.35 11.70
N PHE A 12 3.10 -9.66 11.85
CA PHE A 12 2.10 -8.75 12.42
C PHE A 12 1.54 -9.27 13.76
N SER A 13 1.59 -8.43 14.79
CA SER A 13 0.95 -8.67 16.09
C SER A 13 -0.58 -8.62 15.99
N SER A 14 -1.27 -9.09 17.04
CA SER A 14 -2.74 -9.00 17.11
C SER A 14 -3.23 -7.55 17.06
N GLU A 15 -2.50 -6.64 17.69
CA GLU A 15 -2.79 -5.20 17.66
C GLU A 15 -2.62 -4.60 16.26
N GLU A 16 -1.54 -4.94 15.54
CA GLU A 16 -1.30 -4.49 14.16
C GLU A 16 -2.36 -5.01 13.19
N LYS A 17 -2.89 -6.21 13.43
CA LYS A 17 -3.99 -6.76 12.64
C LYS A 17 -5.29 -5.98 12.85
N THR A 18 -5.54 -5.50 14.07
CA THR A 18 -6.70 -4.65 14.39
C THR A 18 -6.55 -3.26 13.76
N VAL A 19 -5.40 -2.61 13.97
CA VAL A 19 -5.11 -1.27 13.41
C VAL A 19 -5.07 -1.31 11.88
N GLY A 20 -4.58 -2.40 11.30
CA GLY A 20 -4.50 -2.58 9.84
C GLY A 20 -5.85 -2.56 9.14
N GLY A 21 -6.93 -2.99 9.80
CA GLY A 21 -8.29 -2.86 9.26
C GLY A 21 -8.69 -1.40 9.08
N THR A 22 -8.49 -0.58 10.12
CA THR A 22 -8.76 0.86 10.07
C THR A 22 -7.87 1.57 9.05
N SER A 23 -6.58 1.26 9.02
CA SER A 23 -5.64 1.87 8.07
C SER A 23 -5.96 1.52 6.61
N LEU A 24 -6.49 0.32 6.33
CA LEU A 24 -6.96 -0.04 5.00
C LEU A 24 -8.15 0.81 4.57
N LEU A 25 -9.11 1.05 5.47
CA LEU A 25 -10.23 1.95 5.20
C LEU A 25 -9.75 3.38 4.93
N LEU A 26 -8.86 3.90 5.76
CA LEU A 26 -8.26 5.24 5.58
C LEU A 26 -7.56 5.35 4.22
N GLY A 27 -6.73 4.38 3.87
CA GLY A 27 -6.06 4.34 2.56
C GLY A 27 -7.05 4.28 1.40
N PHE A 28 -8.15 3.55 1.54
CA PHE A 28 -9.17 3.43 0.49
C PHE A 28 -9.90 4.75 0.21
N ILE A 29 -10.12 5.58 1.23
CA ILE A 29 -10.80 6.87 1.09
C ILE A 29 -9.87 8.04 0.73
N GLY A 30 -8.54 7.84 0.68
CA GLY A 30 -7.61 8.92 0.38
C GLY A 30 -6.67 9.35 1.47
N ILE A 31 -6.79 8.79 2.68
CA ILE A 31 -6.09 9.26 3.87
C ILE A 31 -4.84 8.41 4.08
N SER A 32 -3.68 9.04 3.91
CA SER A 32 -2.34 8.40 4.01
C SER A 32 -1.87 8.18 5.45
N GLU A 33 -2.52 8.84 6.41
CA GLU A 33 -2.20 8.89 7.83
C GLU A 33 -2.37 7.52 8.51
N GLY A 34 -3.14 6.62 7.90
CA GLY A 34 -3.23 5.22 8.32
C GLY A 34 -1.88 4.49 8.36
N ALA A 35 -0.84 5.01 7.69
CA ALA A 35 0.52 4.46 7.73
C ALA A 35 1.34 4.91 8.97
N ILE A 36 1.01 6.04 9.59
CA ILE A 36 1.73 6.61 10.75
C ILE A 36 1.90 5.61 11.90
N PRO A 37 0.85 4.91 12.39
CA PRO A 37 1.02 3.97 13.50
C PRO A 37 2.00 2.82 13.18
N PHE A 38 2.11 2.41 11.92
CA PHE A 38 3.08 1.39 11.49
C PHE A 38 4.50 1.95 11.44
N ILE A 39 4.68 3.19 10.97
CA ILE A 39 5.98 3.86 10.90
C ILE A 39 6.52 4.14 12.30
N LEU A 40 5.67 4.58 13.24
CA LEU A 40 6.08 4.85 14.61
C LEU A 40 6.64 3.60 15.31
N LYS A 41 6.10 2.42 14.98
CA LYS A 41 6.55 1.15 15.52
C LYS A 41 7.77 0.58 14.77
N ASN A 42 7.85 0.79 13.45
CA ASN A 42 9.00 0.39 12.63
C ASN A 42 9.37 1.50 11.62
N PRO A 43 10.29 2.41 11.98
CA PRO A 43 10.70 3.52 11.11
C PRO A 43 11.33 3.08 9.78
N ARG A 44 11.80 1.83 9.68
CA ARG A 44 12.33 1.26 8.43
C ARG A 44 11.27 1.09 7.34
N LEU A 45 9.99 1.24 7.68
CA LEU A 45 8.89 1.18 6.72
C LEU A 45 8.75 2.46 5.87
N ILE A 46 9.35 3.59 6.29
CA ILE A 46 9.34 4.85 5.52
C ILE A 46 9.87 4.63 4.09
N PRO A 47 11.11 4.14 3.88
CA PRO A 47 11.63 3.92 2.53
C PRO A 47 10.83 2.87 1.76
N VAL A 48 10.24 1.87 2.45
CA VAL A 48 9.39 0.86 1.82
C VAL A 48 8.14 1.50 1.21
N PHE A 49 7.44 2.34 1.97
CA PHE A 49 6.25 3.04 1.49
C PHE A 49 6.58 4.05 0.39
N MET A 50 7.72 4.73 0.48
CA MET A 50 8.20 5.61 -0.59
C MET A 50 8.42 4.85 -1.90
N VAL A 51 9.13 3.72 -1.86
CA VAL A 51 9.39 2.90 -3.06
C VAL A 51 8.09 2.36 -3.66
N GLY A 52 7.13 1.92 -2.84
CA GLY A 52 5.83 1.48 -3.34
C GLY A 52 5.03 2.61 -4.00
N ALA A 53 4.98 3.80 -3.37
CA ALA A 53 4.33 4.98 -3.96
C ALA A 53 4.99 5.41 -5.28
N MET A 54 6.32 5.45 -5.32
CA MET A 54 7.09 5.75 -6.53
C MET A 54 6.82 4.74 -7.64
N SER A 55 6.79 3.45 -7.32
CA SER A 55 6.56 2.40 -8.32
C SER A 55 5.17 2.52 -8.96
N GLY A 56 4.12 2.77 -8.17
CA GLY A 56 2.78 3.01 -8.70
C GLY A 56 2.73 4.25 -9.61
N ALA A 57 3.34 5.36 -9.17
CA ALA A 57 3.40 6.58 -9.96
C ALA A 57 4.15 6.39 -11.29
N LEU A 58 5.30 5.70 -11.28
CA LEU A 58 6.08 5.41 -12.48
C LEU A 58 5.32 4.53 -13.47
N ILE A 59 4.60 3.52 -12.98
CA ILE A 59 3.76 2.66 -13.83
C ILE A 59 2.61 3.46 -14.43
N ALA A 60 1.96 4.35 -13.67
CA ALA A 60 0.89 5.21 -14.18
C ALA A 60 1.40 6.12 -15.31
N ILE A 61 2.57 6.74 -15.12
CA ILE A 61 3.22 7.60 -16.11
C ILE A 61 3.60 6.79 -17.36
N ALA A 62 4.19 5.61 -17.19
CA ALA A 62 4.58 4.74 -18.30
C ALA A 62 3.38 4.27 -19.14
N LEU A 63 2.22 4.08 -18.50
CA LEU A 63 0.97 3.71 -19.17
C LEU A 63 0.19 4.91 -19.73
N GLY A 64 0.76 6.12 -19.67
CA GLY A 64 0.16 7.34 -20.22
C GLY A 64 -1.09 7.81 -19.48
N VAL A 65 -1.24 7.42 -18.21
CA VAL A 65 -2.40 7.77 -17.39
C VAL A 65 -2.32 9.25 -17.02
N LYS A 66 -3.35 10.01 -17.40
CA LYS A 66 -3.51 11.43 -17.01
C LYS A 66 -4.81 11.57 -16.25
N GLN A 67 -4.79 12.36 -15.18
CA GLN A 67 -5.95 12.62 -14.33
C GLN A 67 -6.38 14.07 -14.49
N SER A 68 -7.65 14.31 -14.81
CA SER A 68 -8.16 15.68 -15.05
C SER A 68 -8.33 16.50 -13.78
N LEU A 69 -8.73 15.87 -12.67
CA LEU A 69 -8.73 16.48 -11.32
C LEU A 69 -8.02 15.54 -10.33
N PRO A 70 -7.35 16.10 -9.31
CA PRO A 70 -6.70 15.31 -8.27
C PRO A 70 -7.73 14.74 -7.29
N LEU A 71 -8.37 13.64 -7.66
CA LEU A 71 -9.12 12.79 -6.74
C LEU A 71 -8.16 11.86 -5.96
N PRO A 72 -8.47 11.55 -4.69
CA PRO A 72 -7.56 10.82 -3.83
C PRO A 72 -7.68 9.28 -3.94
N ALA A 73 -6.61 8.59 -3.51
CA ALA A 73 -6.49 7.12 -3.44
C ALA A 73 -6.96 6.39 -4.70
N ILE A 74 -7.77 5.35 -4.56
CA ILE A 74 -8.25 4.54 -5.68
C ILE A 74 -9.26 5.31 -6.53
N TRP A 75 -9.90 6.35 -5.99
CA TRP A 75 -11.00 7.08 -6.62
C TRP A 75 -10.59 8.01 -7.75
N GLY A 76 -9.31 8.09 -8.11
CA GLY A 76 -8.86 8.82 -9.29
C GLY A 76 -9.26 8.19 -10.62
N TRP A 77 -9.68 6.91 -10.63
CA TRP A 77 -10.00 6.16 -11.84
C TRP A 77 -11.11 6.75 -12.73
N PRO A 78 -12.21 7.38 -12.24
CA PRO A 78 -13.26 7.92 -13.10
C PRO A 78 -12.80 9.12 -13.92
N LEU A 79 -11.72 9.77 -13.50
CA LEU A 79 -11.13 10.95 -14.15
C LEU A 79 -9.82 10.63 -14.86
N ALA A 80 -9.45 9.34 -14.95
CA ALA A 80 -8.26 8.88 -15.63
C ALA A 80 -8.54 8.67 -17.13
N THR A 81 -7.64 9.15 -17.99
CA THR A 81 -7.69 8.91 -19.44
C THR A 81 -7.61 7.42 -19.80
N ASN A 82 -6.88 6.64 -18.99
CA ASN A 82 -6.74 5.20 -19.13
C ASN A 82 -7.06 4.53 -17.78
N VAL A 83 -8.32 4.14 -17.62
CA VAL A 83 -8.86 3.53 -16.39
C VAL A 83 -8.12 2.25 -16.03
N THR A 84 -7.90 1.36 -17.01
CA THR A 84 -7.23 0.09 -16.79
C THR A 84 -5.78 0.30 -16.36
N GLY A 85 -5.06 1.21 -17.03
CA GLY A 85 -3.70 1.57 -16.66
C GLY A 85 -3.61 2.17 -15.26
N TYR A 86 -4.58 3.00 -14.88
CA TYR A 86 -4.68 3.56 -13.54
C TYR A 86 -4.84 2.46 -12.48
N LEU A 87 -5.82 1.56 -12.64
CA LEU A 87 -6.06 0.48 -11.69
C LEU A 87 -4.86 -0.47 -11.56
N ILE A 88 -4.20 -0.79 -12.67
CA ILE A 88 -2.98 -1.61 -12.67
C ILE A 88 -1.86 -0.90 -11.88
N SER A 89 -1.69 0.40 -12.09
CA SER A 89 -0.64 1.18 -11.41
C SER A 89 -0.85 1.28 -9.90
N VAL A 90 -2.09 1.51 -9.45
CA VAL A 90 -2.46 1.51 -8.02
C VAL A 90 -2.24 0.13 -7.41
N PHE A 91 -2.69 -0.93 -8.11
CA PHE A 91 -2.51 -2.29 -7.65
C PHE A 91 -1.03 -2.66 -7.53
N ALA A 92 -0.22 -2.38 -8.55
CA ALA A 92 1.21 -2.64 -8.55
C ALA A 92 1.94 -1.90 -7.42
N GLY A 93 1.66 -0.61 -7.21
CA GLY A 93 2.26 0.15 -6.10
C GLY A 93 1.88 -0.41 -4.73
N SER A 94 0.61 -0.78 -4.54
CA SER A 94 0.14 -1.41 -3.31
C SER A 94 0.79 -2.78 -3.06
N LEU A 95 1.05 -3.55 -4.13
CA LEU A 95 1.71 -4.85 -4.06
C LEU A 95 3.18 -4.70 -3.67
N VAL A 96 3.89 -3.72 -4.24
CA VAL A 96 5.28 -3.41 -3.87
C VAL A 96 5.36 -2.99 -2.40
N CYS A 97 4.45 -2.14 -1.91
CA CYS A 97 4.32 -1.83 -0.48
C CYS A 97 4.11 -3.10 0.36
N ALA A 98 3.11 -3.93 0.00
CA ALA A 98 2.77 -5.12 0.77
C ALA A 98 3.95 -6.10 0.87
N LEU A 99 4.62 -6.38 -0.25
CA LEU A 99 5.80 -7.24 -0.28
C LEU A 99 6.96 -6.62 0.50
N GLY A 100 7.21 -5.32 0.30
CA GLY A 100 8.27 -4.61 1.01
C GLY A 100 8.08 -4.63 2.54
N VAL A 101 6.84 -4.47 3.04
CA VAL A 101 6.55 -4.57 4.48
C VAL A 101 6.81 -5.99 4.98
N LEU A 102 6.41 -7.02 4.22
CA LEU A 102 6.63 -8.42 4.59
C LEU A 102 8.12 -8.78 4.71
N PHE A 103 8.96 -8.23 3.84
CA PHE A 103 10.42 -8.48 3.86
C PHE A 103 11.17 -7.59 4.86
N ALA A 104 10.76 -6.33 5.03
CA ALA A 104 11.42 -5.38 5.92
C ALA A 104 11.03 -5.54 7.40
N SER A 105 9.88 -6.16 7.68
CA SER A 105 9.41 -6.36 9.04
C SER A 105 10.10 -7.57 9.69
N PRO A 106 10.60 -7.43 10.94
CA PRO A 106 11.20 -8.55 11.66
C PRO A 106 10.15 -9.64 11.91
N LYS A 107 10.57 -10.90 11.78
CA LYS A 107 9.71 -12.05 12.06
C LYS A 107 9.39 -12.09 13.55
N ILE A 108 8.11 -12.20 13.90
CA ILE A 108 7.69 -12.38 15.29
C ILE A 108 7.93 -13.85 15.64
N ALA A 109 8.81 -14.10 16.63
CA ALA A 109 8.98 -15.41 17.21
C ALA A 109 7.67 -15.82 17.92
N LYS A 110 7.32 -17.10 17.77
CA LYS A 110 6.04 -17.65 18.21
C LYS A 110 5.91 -17.66 19.73
#